data_AF-A0A0X8NX81-F1
#
_entry.id   AF-A0A0X8NX81-F1
#
_cell.length_a   1.000
_cell.length_b   1.000
_cell.length_c   1.000
_cell.angle_alpha   90.00
_cell.angle_beta   90.00
_cell.angle_gamma   90.00
#
_symmetry.space_group_name_H-M   'P 1'
#
loop_
_entity.id
_entity.type
_entity.pdbx_description
1 polymer ?
#
loop_
_entity_poly.entity_id
_entity_poly.type
_entity_poly.pdbx_seq_one_letter_code
_entity_poly.pdbx_strand_id
1 'polypeptide(L)'
;MAGAADALDALAPPLRGAIGDCVAAINLARQHFESRYDTAIADPLQADPAALRRLSDAIAPVIERLAAEPDNGHGWGAGGGSALGYREARPVTLGLWRGSHGRPGDADGTLDYTRCLYLLFQATGLAPAAMAQAIAPLRDDIVFNHVTLHIIEDALAQALHAGASQPARAAAAEPYIQQLRVTHIFREEDNRYQGYRILLRDAADQGDAAAALKLLPQCNTRSERHEIDTIKSRLVAAVSARDGLQAALDLCANKRIGAAYREYALQPVIDAGAYEALRDTLARHPDLASADSGDGLSFLVPAFCVREKAAGAARDAQEFDALFARVDAMDPKLKHGDARLRDWLLLELGLASPNDPAYVARCRKAIKNASIKRELGGA
;
A
#
# COMPACT_ATOMS: atom_id res chain seq x y z
N MET A 1 -3.02 2.82 30.44
CA MET A 1 -4.22 3.67 30.24
C MET A 1 -4.09 5.03 30.94
N ALA A 2 -3.51 5.15 32.14
CA ALA A 2 -3.34 6.45 32.82
C ALA A 2 -2.60 7.52 31.98
N GLY A 3 -1.54 7.17 31.25
CA GLY A 3 -0.76 8.15 30.46
C GLY A 3 -1.34 8.56 29.10
N ALA A 4 -2.44 7.95 28.62
CA ALA A 4 -3.02 8.32 27.31
C ALA A 4 -3.92 9.56 27.42
N ALA A 5 -4.67 9.68 28.52
CA ALA A 5 -5.51 10.83 28.80
C ALA A 5 -4.65 12.08 28.98
N ASP A 6 -3.57 11.95 29.76
CA ASP A 6 -2.58 13.01 29.97
C ASP A 6 -1.94 13.51 28.66
N ALA A 7 -1.72 12.61 27.68
CA ALA A 7 -1.14 12.98 26.39
C ALA A 7 -2.13 13.74 25.48
N LEU A 8 -3.41 13.35 25.48
CA LEU A 8 -4.46 14.09 24.73
C LEU A 8 -4.76 15.44 25.39
N ASP A 9 -4.73 15.48 26.72
CA ASP A 9 -4.94 16.69 27.50
C ASP A 9 -3.80 17.71 27.35
N ALA A 10 -2.58 17.24 27.07
CA ALA A 10 -1.40 18.07 26.85
C ALA A 10 -1.33 18.73 25.45
N LEU A 11 -2.22 18.39 24.52
CA LEU A 11 -2.25 18.99 23.20
C LEU A 11 -2.60 20.49 23.25
N ALA A 12 -2.04 21.25 22.31
CA ALA A 12 -2.42 22.65 22.13
C ALA A 12 -3.95 22.75 21.91
N PRO A 13 -4.66 23.70 22.57
CA PRO A 13 -6.12 23.78 22.53
C PRO A 13 -6.74 23.75 21.12
N PRO A 14 -6.17 24.42 20.09
CA PRO A 14 -6.73 24.37 18.74
C PRO A 14 -6.70 22.97 18.10
N LEU A 15 -5.64 22.18 18.35
CA LEU A 15 -5.51 20.83 17.80
C LEU A 15 -6.42 19.85 18.52
N ARG A 16 -6.46 19.92 19.85
CA ARG A 16 -7.37 19.11 20.68
C ARG A 16 -8.83 19.37 20.31
N GLY A 17 -9.21 20.65 20.19
CA GLY A 17 -10.55 21.06 19.78
C GLY A 17 -10.92 20.49 18.41
N ALA A 18 -10.05 20.67 17.41
CA ALA A 18 -10.30 20.19 16.06
C ALA A 18 -10.47 18.65 15.97
N ILE A 19 -9.73 17.87 16.78
CA ILE A 19 -9.93 16.41 16.86
C ILE A 19 -11.33 16.08 17.39
N GLY A 20 -11.74 16.72 18.49
CA GLY A 20 -13.07 16.56 19.07
C GLY A 20 -14.18 16.97 18.11
N ASP A 21 -13.99 18.08 17.40
CA ASP A 21 -14.95 18.59 16.41
C ASP A 21 -15.10 17.65 15.21
N CYS A 22 -14.01 17.02 14.74
CA CYS A 22 -14.10 16.00 13.69
C CYS A 22 -14.90 14.78 14.15
N VAL A 23 -14.66 14.28 15.37
CA VAL A 23 -15.42 13.16 15.95
C VAL A 23 -16.90 13.51 16.09
N ALA A 24 -17.20 14.73 16.56
CA ALA A 24 -18.57 15.24 16.65
C ALA A 24 -19.25 15.32 15.28
N ALA A 25 -18.54 15.83 14.27
CA ALA A 25 -19.06 15.95 12.91
C ALA A 25 -19.36 14.59 12.27
N ILE A 26 -18.48 13.60 12.45
CA ILE A 26 -18.70 12.23 11.96
C ILE A 26 -19.95 11.62 12.63
N ASN A 27 -20.08 11.75 13.95
CA ASN A 27 -21.23 11.26 14.69
C ASN A 27 -22.54 11.92 14.25
N LEU A 28 -22.51 13.24 14.02
CA LEU A 28 -23.64 14.02 13.55
C LEU A 28 -24.08 13.58 12.14
N ALA A 29 -23.12 13.43 11.22
CA ALA A 29 -23.37 12.95 9.87
C ALA A 29 -23.93 11.51 9.86
N ARG A 30 -23.41 10.64 10.74
CA ARG A 30 -23.91 9.27 10.90
C ARG A 30 -25.36 9.25 11.36
N GLN A 31 -25.69 10.00 12.41
CA GLN A 31 -27.06 10.05 12.93
C GLN A 31 -28.03 10.63 11.89
N HIS A 32 -27.62 11.66 11.15
CA HIS A 32 -28.41 12.19 10.04
C HIS A 32 -28.64 11.16 8.92
N PHE A 33 -27.62 10.36 8.59
CA PHE A 33 -27.79 9.27 7.62
C PHE A 33 -28.78 8.23 8.13
N GLU A 34 -28.66 7.78 9.38
CA GLU A 34 -29.54 6.78 9.98
C GLU A 34 -31.00 7.25 10.08
N SER A 35 -31.25 8.52 10.42
CA SER A 35 -32.63 9.06 10.49
C SER A 35 -33.37 9.08 9.15
N ARG A 36 -32.65 8.96 8.02
CA ARG A 36 -33.28 8.81 6.68
C ARG A 36 -33.88 7.42 6.48
N TYR A 37 -33.46 6.42 7.26
CA TYR A 37 -33.91 5.03 7.15
C TYR A 37 -34.70 4.54 8.36
N ASP A 38 -34.51 5.17 9.53
CA ASP A 38 -35.26 4.89 10.75
C ASP A 38 -35.94 6.16 11.30
N THR A 39 -37.27 6.21 11.17
CA THR A 39 -38.08 7.34 11.61
C THR A 39 -38.15 7.51 13.13
N ALA A 40 -37.68 6.53 13.92
CA ALA A 40 -37.59 6.66 15.38
C ALA A 40 -36.36 7.49 15.82
N ILE A 41 -35.38 7.67 14.92
CA ILE A 41 -34.18 8.47 15.18
C ILE A 41 -34.47 9.92 14.77
N ALA A 42 -34.32 10.86 15.72
CA ALA A 42 -34.44 12.28 15.42
C ALA A 42 -33.30 12.73 14.49
N ASP A 43 -33.66 13.38 13.38
CA ASP A 43 -32.71 13.96 12.44
C ASP A 43 -32.08 15.23 13.04
N PRO A 44 -30.79 15.21 13.39
CA PRO A 44 -30.16 16.34 14.06
C PRO A 44 -29.95 17.54 13.12
N LEU A 45 -29.93 17.34 11.80
CA LEU A 45 -29.79 18.42 10.82
C LEU A 45 -31.13 19.03 10.42
N GLN A 46 -32.26 18.36 10.65
CA GLN A 46 -33.56 19.02 10.59
C GLN A 46 -33.74 19.99 11.76
N ALA A 47 -33.28 19.60 12.95
CA ALA A 47 -33.35 20.44 14.14
C ALA A 47 -32.34 21.62 14.10
N ASP A 48 -31.15 21.38 13.55
CA ASP A 48 -30.10 22.39 13.41
C ASP A 48 -29.34 22.23 12.08
N PRO A 49 -29.86 22.81 10.99
CA PRO A 49 -29.25 22.68 9.66
C PRO A 49 -27.82 23.24 9.56
N ALA A 50 -27.41 24.10 10.49
CA ALA A 50 -26.10 24.76 10.46
C ALA A 50 -25.03 24.02 11.30
N ALA A 51 -25.39 22.92 11.97
CA ALA A 51 -24.49 22.23 12.91
C ALA A 51 -23.19 21.73 12.24
N LEU A 52 -23.27 21.04 11.10
CA LEU A 52 -22.08 20.57 10.36
C LEU A 52 -21.24 21.73 9.82
N ARG A 53 -21.89 22.80 9.37
CA ARG A 53 -21.19 23.98 8.86
C ARG A 53 -20.36 24.66 9.94
N ARG A 54 -20.90 24.82 11.16
CA ARG A 54 -20.15 25.41 12.28
C ARG A 54 -18.92 24.57 12.66
N LEU A 55 -19.04 23.24 12.64
CA LEU A 55 -17.90 22.35 12.86
C LEU A 55 -16.86 22.49 11.74
N SER A 56 -17.30 22.53 10.48
CA SER A 56 -16.41 22.78 9.34
C SER A 56 -15.66 24.10 9.47
N ASP A 57 -16.37 25.20 9.79
CA ASP A 57 -15.77 26.53 9.93
C ASP A 57 -14.77 26.60 11.11
N ALA A 58 -14.95 25.77 12.14
CA ALA A 58 -14.00 25.64 13.25
C ALA A 58 -12.75 24.81 12.89
N ILE A 59 -12.92 23.72 12.13
CA ILE A 59 -11.85 22.79 11.75
C ILE A 59 -10.97 23.36 10.63
N ALA A 60 -11.57 23.98 9.61
CA ALA A 60 -10.87 24.38 8.39
C ALA A 60 -9.64 25.27 8.63
N PRO A 61 -9.68 26.32 9.48
CA PRO A 61 -8.52 27.16 9.74
C PRO A 61 -7.35 26.42 10.41
N VAL A 62 -7.64 25.35 11.16
CA VAL A 62 -6.60 24.50 11.77
C VAL A 62 -5.94 23.65 10.68
N ILE A 63 -6.73 23.01 9.81
CA ILE A 63 -6.21 22.19 8.72
C ILE A 63 -5.45 23.02 7.68
N GLU A 64 -5.92 24.22 7.34
CA GLU A 64 -5.23 25.12 6.42
C GLU A 64 -3.85 25.53 6.96
N ARG A 65 -3.76 25.82 8.26
CA ARG A 65 -2.49 26.12 8.92
C ARG A 65 -1.54 24.94 8.85
N LEU A 66 -2.03 23.74 9.19
CA LEU A 66 -1.25 22.51 9.04
C LEU A 66 -0.81 22.31 7.59
N ALA A 67 -1.67 22.58 6.61
CA ALA A 67 -1.33 22.45 5.20
C ALA A 67 -0.26 23.45 4.72
N ALA A 68 -0.04 24.55 5.45
CA ALA A 68 0.98 25.56 5.17
C ALA A 68 2.32 25.28 5.88
N GLU A 69 2.32 24.47 6.94
CA GLU A 69 3.52 24.09 7.67
C GLU A 69 4.35 23.04 6.87
N PRO A 70 5.69 23.08 6.96
CA PRO A 70 6.54 22.04 6.40
C PRO A 70 6.14 20.66 6.91
N ASP A 71 6.28 19.64 6.07
CA ASP A 71 6.10 18.28 6.54
C ASP A 71 7.20 17.96 7.57
N ASN A 72 6.79 17.74 8.82
CA ASN A 72 7.70 17.52 9.93
C ASN A 72 8.21 16.08 9.98
N GLY A 73 7.82 15.23 9.01
CA GLY A 73 8.15 13.81 8.97
C GLY A 73 7.45 13.00 10.06
N HIS A 74 6.73 13.65 10.97
CA HIS A 74 5.77 13.05 11.88
C HIS A 74 4.46 12.92 11.12
N GLY A 75 4.44 11.89 10.29
CA GLY A 75 3.37 11.67 9.36
C GLY A 75 3.27 10.19 9.07
N TRP A 76 2.11 9.78 8.60
CA TRP A 76 1.94 8.45 8.06
C TRP A 76 2.81 8.33 6.81
N GLY A 77 3.95 7.65 6.97
CA GLY A 77 4.98 7.39 5.96
C GLY A 77 6.28 7.02 6.70
N ALA A 78 7.03 5.97 6.38
CA ALA A 78 7.37 5.46 5.06
C ALA A 78 6.50 4.31 4.54
N GLY A 79 5.91 4.49 3.36
CA GLY A 79 5.22 3.45 2.59
C GLY A 79 4.49 4.08 1.39
N GLY A 80 4.95 3.81 0.17
CA GLY A 80 4.44 4.42 -1.06
C GLY A 80 2.91 4.28 -1.23
N GLY A 81 2.30 5.28 -1.87
CA GLY A 81 0.85 5.40 -2.04
C GLY A 81 0.17 4.27 -2.83
N SER A 82 -0.11 3.15 -2.13
CA SER A 82 -0.77 1.90 -2.58
C SER A 82 0.19 0.78 -3.03
N ALA A 83 -0.13 -0.52 -2.88
CA ALA A 83 -1.46 -1.15 -2.80
C ALA A 83 -1.84 -1.86 -1.47
N LEU A 84 -1.05 -1.76 -0.40
CA LEU A 84 -1.23 -2.62 0.78
C LEU A 84 -1.21 -1.93 2.15
N GLY A 85 -1.23 -0.59 2.24
CA GLY A 85 -1.21 0.10 3.53
C GLY A 85 -2.19 1.23 3.70
N TYR A 86 -2.60 1.42 4.96
CA TYR A 86 -3.55 2.45 5.36
C TYR A 86 -2.83 3.79 5.55
N ARG A 87 -1.54 3.83 5.88
CA ARG A 87 -0.73 5.05 6.01
C ARG A 87 -0.61 5.80 4.67
N GLU A 88 -1.46 6.80 4.48
CA GLU A 88 -1.39 7.74 3.37
C GLU A 88 -0.37 8.86 3.62
N ALA A 89 0.48 9.14 2.63
CA ALA A 89 1.42 10.25 2.69
C ALA A 89 0.67 11.59 2.80
N ARG A 90 1.14 12.50 3.66
CA ARG A 90 0.52 13.82 3.90
C ARG A 90 0.19 14.60 2.63
N PRO A 91 1.04 14.65 1.58
CA PRO A 91 0.67 15.32 0.33
C PRO A 91 -0.56 14.72 -0.37
N VAL A 92 -0.73 13.39 -0.29
CA VAL A 92 -1.89 12.68 -0.84
C VAL A 92 -3.14 13.05 -0.02
N THR A 93 -3.08 12.93 1.30
CA THR A 93 -4.21 13.26 2.19
C THR A 93 -4.63 14.73 2.06
N LEU A 94 -3.67 15.66 1.96
CA LEU A 94 -3.94 17.08 1.69
C LEU A 94 -4.56 17.31 0.31
N GLY A 95 -4.07 16.62 -0.74
CA GLY A 95 -4.64 16.71 -2.08
C GLY A 95 -6.09 16.24 -2.13
N LEU A 96 -6.38 15.10 -1.49
CA LEU A 96 -7.73 14.55 -1.38
C LEU A 96 -8.67 15.44 -0.55
N TRP A 97 -8.18 15.99 0.56
CA TRP A 97 -8.93 16.95 1.37
C TRP A 97 -9.25 18.22 0.57
N ARG A 98 -8.26 18.86 -0.07
CA ARG A 98 -8.47 20.05 -0.93
C ARG A 98 -9.43 19.77 -2.08
N GLY A 99 -9.34 18.60 -2.71
CA GLY A 99 -10.23 18.20 -3.80
C GLY A 99 -11.68 17.95 -3.37
N SER A 100 -11.91 17.77 -2.07
CA SER A 100 -13.24 17.57 -1.46
C SER A 100 -13.76 18.84 -0.78
N HIS A 101 -12.92 19.83 -0.53
CA HIS A 101 -13.29 21.09 0.11
C HIS A 101 -13.75 22.13 -0.94
N GLY A 102 -14.98 22.64 -0.81
CA GLY A 102 -15.45 23.82 -1.56
C GLY A 102 -16.07 23.54 -2.94
N ARG A 103 -16.56 22.33 -3.22
CA ARG A 103 -17.29 22.07 -4.47
C ARG A 103 -18.68 22.74 -4.44
N PRO A 104 -19.06 23.50 -5.49
CA PRO A 104 -20.41 24.06 -5.59
C PRO A 104 -21.42 22.93 -5.79
N GLY A 105 -22.29 22.71 -4.80
CA GLY A 105 -23.32 21.65 -4.83
C GLY A 105 -23.33 20.75 -3.59
N ASP A 106 -22.28 20.78 -2.77
CA ASP A 106 -22.27 20.18 -1.44
C ASP A 106 -23.09 21.08 -0.50
N ALA A 107 -24.41 20.91 -0.52
CA ALA A 107 -25.38 21.76 0.16
C ALA A 107 -25.16 21.90 1.69
N ASP A 108 -24.29 21.08 2.28
CA ASP A 108 -24.09 21.00 3.73
C ASP A 108 -22.72 21.50 4.22
N GLY A 109 -21.82 21.92 3.32
CA GLY A 109 -20.50 22.46 3.72
C GLY A 109 -19.63 21.48 4.50
N THR A 110 -19.73 20.18 4.23
CA THR A 110 -19.05 19.11 4.99
C THR A 110 -17.61 18.91 4.53
N LEU A 111 -16.66 18.95 5.48
CA LEU A 111 -15.29 18.49 5.23
C LEU A 111 -15.25 16.97 5.17
N ASP A 112 -14.21 16.41 4.54
CA ASP A 112 -13.84 15.02 4.77
C ASP A 112 -13.20 14.89 6.18
N TYR A 113 -14.06 14.78 7.19
CA TYR A 113 -13.66 14.78 8.60
C TYR A 113 -12.72 13.63 8.96
N THR A 114 -12.83 12.50 8.27
CA THR A 114 -11.94 11.34 8.43
C THR A 114 -10.51 11.69 8.00
N ARG A 115 -10.35 12.32 6.83
CA ARG A 115 -9.04 12.82 6.38
C ARG A 115 -8.52 13.96 7.26
N CYS A 116 -9.41 14.82 7.80
CA CYS A 116 -9.02 15.82 8.78
C CYS A 116 -8.43 15.18 10.06
N LEU A 117 -9.04 14.12 10.59
CA LEU A 117 -8.50 13.37 11.73
C LEU A 117 -7.08 12.84 11.45
N TYR A 118 -6.85 12.31 10.25
CA TYR A 118 -5.52 11.80 9.87
C TYR A 118 -4.47 12.91 9.90
N LEU A 119 -4.77 14.06 9.30
CA LEU A 119 -3.87 15.21 9.30
C LEU A 119 -3.61 15.72 10.72
N LEU A 120 -4.63 15.74 11.59
CA LEU A 120 -4.49 16.16 12.98
C LEU A 120 -3.63 15.18 13.80
N PHE A 121 -3.79 13.87 13.60
CA PHE A 121 -2.95 12.85 14.26
C PHE A 121 -1.50 12.92 13.81
N GLN A 122 -1.26 13.14 12.52
CA GLN A 122 0.08 13.38 11.99
C GLN A 122 0.72 14.62 12.64
N ALA A 123 0.02 15.75 12.60
CA ALA A 123 0.53 17.01 13.13
C ALA A 123 0.83 16.96 14.64
N THR A 124 0.02 16.22 15.40
CA THR A 124 0.15 16.13 16.87
C THR A 124 1.18 15.11 17.33
N GLY A 125 1.56 14.14 16.49
CA GLY A 125 2.47 13.05 16.88
C GLY A 125 1.96 12.23 18.06
N LEU A 126 0.63 12.13 18.23
CA LEU A 126 0.03 11.37 19.33
C LEU A 126 0.49 9.92 19.32
N ALA A 127 0.70 9.34 20.51
CA ALA A 127 0.90 7.91 20.62
C ALA A 127 -0.39 7.14 20.23
N PRO A 128 -0.30 5.92 19.68
CA PRO A 128 -1.46 5.11 19.28
C PRO A 128 -2.54 4.98 20.36
N ALA A 129 -2.16 4.90 21.64
CA ALA A 129 -3.10 4.84 22.75
C ALA A 129 -3.93 6.13 22.92
N ALA A 130 -3.31 7.29 22.70
CA ALA A 130 -4.01 8.58 22.75
C ALA A 130 -4.90 8.80 21.52
N MET A 131 -4.46 8.34 20.33
CA MET A 131 -5.32 8.32 19.14
C MET A 131 -6.56 7.46 19.36
N ALA A 132 -6.39 6.23 19.89
CA ALA A 132 -7.48 5.31 20.19
C ALA A 132 -8.48 5.91 21.20
N GLN A 133 -7.96 6.60 22.23
CA GLN A 133 -8.81 7.32 23.18
C GLN A 133 -9.59 8.46 22.51
N ALA A 134 -8.95 9.22 21.62
CA ALA A 134 -9.60 10.33 20.92
C ALA A 134 -10.78 9.87 20.04
N ILE A 135 -10.69 8.68 19.43
CA ILE A 135 -11.73 8.15 18.54
C ILE A 135 -12.74 7.22 19.23
N ALA A 136 -12.51 6.85 20.50
CA ALA A 136 -13.41 5.99 21.25
C ALA A 136 -14.89 6.44 21.20
N PRO A 137 -15.22 7.75 21.19
CA PRO A 137 -16.61 8.21 21.06
C PRO A 137 -17.24 8.09 19.66
N LEU A 138 -16.50 7.67 18.63
CA LEU A 138 -17.07 7.47 17.29
C LEU A 138 -18.14 6.37 17.30
N ARG A 139 -19.29 6.69 16.72
CA ARG A 139 -20.47 5.82 16.60
C ARG A 139 -20.58 5.16 15.23
N ASP A 140 -19.91 5.70 14.22
CA ASP A 140 -19.82 5.06 12.92
C ASP A 140 -18.76 3.95 12.96
N ASP A 141 -19.20 2.69 12.96
CA ASP A 141 -18.31 1.53 13.06
C ASP A 141 -17.39 1.37 11.85
N ILE A 142 -17.82 1.82 10.65
CA ILE A 142 -17.01 1.77 9.44
C ILE A 142 -15.87 2.77 9.55
N VAL A 143 -16.20 4.02 9.91
CA VAL A 143 -15.18 5.07 10.10
C VAL A 143 -14.27 4.73 11.29
N PHE A 144 -14.84 4.24 12.41
CA PHE A 144 -14.06 3.80 13.56
C PHE A 144 -13.04 2.73 13.18
N ASN A 145 -13.47 1.70 12.44
CA ASN A 145 -12.57 0.64 11.98
C ASN A 145 -11.50 1.18 11.04
N HIS A 146 -11.86 2.04 10.09
CA HIS A 146 -10.91 2.64 9.18
C HIS A 146 -9.82 3.40 9.94
N VAL A 147 -10.20 4.30 10.86
CA VAL A 147 -9.24 5.04 11.70
C VAL A 147 -8.41 4.09 12.57
N THR A 148 -9.01 3.05 13.14
CA THR A 148 -8.31 2.05 13.97
C THR A 148 -7.24 1.27 13.19
N LEU A 149 -7.47 0.95 11.92
CA LEU A 149 -6.47 0.28 11.06
C LEU A 149 -5.20 1.11 10.90
N HIS A 150 -5.32 2.44 10.85
CA HIS A 150 -4.14 3.29 10.84
C HIS A 150 -3.44 3.37 12.20
N ILE A 151 -4.19 3.36 13.30
CA ILE A 151 -3.62 3.29 14.66
C ILE A 151 -2.80 1.99 14.83
N ILE A 152 -3.27 0.88 14.27
CA ILE A 152 -2.53 -0.40 14.21
C ILE A 152 -1.21 -0.23 13.46
N GLU A 153 -1.21 0.40 12.29
CA GLU A 153 0.02 0.67 11.53
C GLU A 153 0.97 1.63 12.25
N ASP A 154 0.44 2.62 12.98
CA ASP A 154 1.25 3.53 13.81
C ASP A 154 1.90 2.81 14.99
N ALA A 155 1.17 1.91 15.66
CA ALA A 155 1.74 1.08 16.73
C ALA A 155 2.88 0.20 16.21
N LEU A 156 2.71 -0.40 15.03
CA LEU A 156 3.75 -1.20 14.39
C LEU A 156 4.97 -0.38 14.01
N ALA A 157 4.75 0.76 13.35
CA ALA A 157 5.84 1.64 12.95
C ALA A 157 6.60 2.16 14.16
N GLN A 158 5.91 2.62 15.21
CA GLN A 158 6.55 3.09 16.44
C GLN A 158 7.40 1.99 17.08
N ALA A 159 6.86 0.77 17.18
CA ALA A 159 7.60 -0.37 17.72
C ALA A 159 8.81 -0.72 16.84
N LEU A 160 8.68 -0.69 15.51
CA LEU A 160 9.77 -0.92 14.57
C LEU A 160 10.89 0.12 14.71
N HIS A 161 10.55 1.41 14.80
CA HIS A 161 11.53 2.49 15.01
C HIS A 161 12.26 2.35 16.35
N ALA A 162 11.60 1.78 17.37
CA ALA A 162 12.22 1.44 18.64
C ALA A 162 13.08 0.15 18.59
N GLY A 163 13.26 -0.47 17.41
CA GLY A 163 14.04 -1.69 17.25
C GLY A 163 13.35 -2.95 17.77
N ALA A 164 12.03 -2.93 17.94
CA ALA A 164 11.29 -4.07 18.48
C ALA A 164 11.33 -5.28 17.54
N SER A 165 11.45 -6.48 18.12
CA SER A 165 11.32 -7.75 17.39
C SER A 165 9.92 -7.95 16.83
N GLN A 166 9.75 -8.85 15.86
CA GLN A 166 8.43 -9.13 15.26
C GLN A 166 7.36 -9.48 16.32
N PRO A 167 7.62 -10.36 17.32
CA PRO A 167 6.63 -10.65 18.36
C PRO A 167 6.25 -9.43 19.20
N ALA A 168 7.22 -8.55 19.49
CA ALA A 168 6.98 -7.33 20.25
C ALA A 168 6.17 -6.30 19.43
N ARG A 169 6.43 -6.18 18.13
CA ARG A 169 5.60 -5.38 17.22
C ARG A 169 4.18 -5.90 17.14
N ALA A 170 4.00 -7.21 16.97
CA ALA A 170 2.68 -7.83 16.98
C ALA A 170 1.92 -7.57 18.30
N ALA A 171 2.60 -7.72 19.43
CA ALA A 171 2.03 -7.45 20.75
C ALA A 171 1.63 -5.97 20.96
N ALA A 172 2.35 -5.03 20.34
CA ALA A 172 2.00 -3.60 20.39
C ALA A 172 0.71 -3.29 19.62
N ALA A 173 0.43 -4.02 18.53
CA ALA A 173 -0.70 -3.76 17.65
C ALA A 173 -1.97 -4.55 18.03
N GLU A 174 -1.81 -5.75 18.60
CA GLU A 174 -2.91 -6.66 18.96
C GLU A 174 -4.05 -6.01 19.77
N PRO A 175 -3.80 -5.15 20.78
CA PRO A 175 -4.87 -4.51 21.54
C PRO A 175 -5.81 -3.64 20.69
N TYR A 176 -5.32 -3.08 19.59
CA TYR A 176 -6.12 -2.27 18.67
C TYR A 176 -6.85 -3.14 17.65
N ILE A 177 -6.27 -4.29 17.25
CA ILE A 177 -6.98 -5.29 16.43
C ILE A 177 -8.22 -5.78 17.17
N GLN A 178 -8.13 -6.03 18.47
CA GLN A 178 -9.28 -6.46 19.28
C GLN A 178 -10.35 -5.37 19.48
N GLN A 179 -10.06 -4.12 19.15
CA GLN A 179 -11.04 -3.02 19.19
C GLN A 179 -11.86 -2.91 17.89
N LEU A 180 -11.40 -3.52 16.79
CA LEU A 180 -12.13 -3.50 15.52
C LEU A 180 -13.53 -4.09 15.72
N ARG A 181 -14.53 -3.36 15.25
CA ARG A 181 -15.95 -3.65 15.44
C ARG A 181 -16.50 -4.46 14.28
N VAL A 182 -17.56 -5.21 14.54
CA VAL A 182 -18.36 -5.85 13.50
C VAL A 182 -19.12 -4.75 12.76
N THR A 183 -19.03 -4.73 11.43
CA THR A 183 -19.82 -3.80 10.60
C THR A 183 -21.01 -4.52 10.00
N HIS A 184 -22.06 -3.76 9.70
CA HIS A 184 -23.24 -4.27 9.01
C HIS A 184 -23.60 -3.35 7.84
N ILE A 185 -23.19 -3.74 6.63
CA ILE A 185 -23.60 -3.06 5.38
C ILE A 185 -24.69 -3.89 4.69
N PHE A 186 -24.38 -5.15 4.40
CA PHE A 186 -25.34 -6.13 3.83
C PHE A 186 -25.42 -7.42 4.65
N ARG A 187 -24.39 -7.69 5.43
CA ARG A 187 -24.23 -8.81 6.36
C ARG A 187 -23.29 -8.36 7.47
N GLU A 188 -23.32 -9.05 8.59
CA GLU A 188 -22.32 -8.87 9.63
C GLU A 188 -20.95 -9.33 9.14
N GLU A 189 -19.95 -8.47 9.34
CA GLU A 189 -18.56 -8.74 8.98
C GLU A 189 -17.65 -8.38 10.14
N ASP A 190 -16.92 -9.39 10.63
CA ASP A 190 -15.86 -9.22 11.62
C ASP A 190 -14.61 -8.69 10.92
N ASN A 191 -14.26 -7.43 11.16
CA ASN A 191 -13.17 -6.75 10.47
C ASN A 191 -11.78 -7.05 11.04
N ARG A 192 -11.65 -7.87 12.10
CA ARG A 192 -10.35 -8.18 12.73
C ARG A 192 -9.32 -8.77 11.77
N TYR A 193 -9.78 -9.48 10.74
CA TYR A 193 -8.90 -10.04 9.71
C TYR A 193 -8.07 -8.96 8.99
N GLN A 194 -8.59 -7.73 8.87
CA GLN A 194 -7.88 -6.60 8.25
C GLN A 194 -6.70 -6.17 9.13
N GLY A 195 -6.88 -6.14 10.46
CA GLY A 195 -5.81 -5.92 11.42
C GLY A 195 -4.73 -7.01 11.39
N TYR A 196 -5.13 -8.29 11.35
CA TYR A 196 -4.17 -9.39 11.21
C TYR A 196 -3.44 -9.38 9.87
N ARG A 197 -4.06 -8.86 8.81
CA ARG A 197 -3.43 -8.70 7.50
C ARG A 197 -2.35 -7.63 7.50
N ILE A 198 -2.54 -6.56 8.26
CA ILE A 198 -1.50 -5.55 8.51
C ILE A 198 -0.27 -6.21 9.18
N LEU A 199 -0.48 -7.06 10.20
CA LEU A 199 0.59 -7.84 10.82
C LEU A 199 1.26 -8.84 9.88
N LEU A 200 0.47 -9.52 9.04
CA LEU A 200 0.98 -10.47 8.06
C LEU A 200 1.91 -9.77 7.06
N ARG A 201 1.53 -8.58 6.60
CA ARG A 201 2.36 -7.76 5.72
C ARG A 201 3.63 -7.27 6.41
N ASP A 202 3.58 -6.83 7.67
CA ASP A 202 4.81 -6.51 8.44
C ASP A 202 5.75 -7.71 8.50
N ALA A 203 5.24 -8.89 8.84
CA ALA A 203 6.04 -10.12 8.86
C ALA A 203 6.62 -10.46 7.47
N ALA A 204 5.82 -10.29 6.41
CA ALA A 204 6.23 -10.53 5.03
C ALA A 204 7.36 -9.59 4.60
N ASP A 205 7.24 -8.30 4.86
CA ASP A 205 8.22 -7.28 4.48
C ASP A 205 9.57 -7.48 5.19
N GLN A 206 9.54 -8.09 6.37
CA GLN A 206 10.74 -8.42 7.16
C GLN A 206 11.30 -9.81 6.85
N GLY A 207 10.68 -10.56 5.93
CA GLY A 207 11.05 -11.94 5.61
C GLY A 207 10.82 -12.93 6.77
N ASP A 208 9.98 -12.62 7.75
CA ASP A 208 9.66 -13.50 8.87
C ASP A 208 8.62 -14.55 8.46
N ALA A 209 9.10 -15.61 7.78
CA ALA A 209 8.27 -16.70 7.30
C ALA A 209 7.49 -17.41 8.43
N ALA A 210 8.09 -17.56 9.62
CA ALA A 210 7.46 -18.24 10.74
C ALA A 210 6.25 -17.43 11.26
N ALA A 211 6.43 -16.13 11.47
CA ALA A 211 5.34 -15.24 11.87
C ALA A 211 4.27 -15.14 10.77
N ALA A 212 4.66 -14.97 9.51
CA ALA A 212 3.72 -14.88 8.39
C ALA A 212 2.84 -16.14 8.26
N LEU A 213 3.44 -17.34 8.36
CA LEU A 213 2.71 -18.60 8.31
C LEU A 213 1.74 -18.79 9.48
N LYS A 214 2.04 -18.20 10.65
CA LYS A 214 1.15 -18.19 11.82
C LYS A 214 -0.02 -17.21 11.65
N LEU A 215 0.20 -16.06 11.01
CA LEU A 215 -0.81 -15.01 10.80
C LEU A 215 -1.78 -15.31 9.66
N LEU A 216 -1.32 -15.97 8.59
CA LEU A 216 -2.12 -16.28 7.38
C LEU A 216 -3.54 -16.80 7.67
N PRO A 217 -3.77 -17.78 8.57
CA PRO A 217 -5.12 -18.29 8.85
C PRO A 217 -6.11 -17.24 9.39
N GLN A 218 -5.62 -16.13 9.96
CA GLN A 218 -6.44 -15.08 10.58
C GLN A 218 -6.88 -13.99 9.59
N CYS A 219 -6.42 -14.05 8.34
CA CYS A 219 -6.55 -12.96 7.36
C CYS A 219 -7.67 -13.16 6.32
N ASN A 220 -8.67 -14.01 6.59
CA ASN A 220 -9.78 -14.31 5.67
C ASN A 220 -9.32 -14.64 4.22
N THR A 221 -8.35 -15.54 4.11
CA THR A 221 -7.60 -15.79 2.85
C THR A 221 -8.41 -16.17 1.62
N ARG A 222 -9.65 -16.65 1.80
CA ARG A 222 -10.54 -17.01 0.70
C ARG A 222 -11.21 -15.80 0.07
N SER A 223 -11.62 -14.83 0.89
CA SER A 223 -12.34 -13.63 0.42
C SER A 223 -11.36 -12.58 -0.09
N GLU A 224 -10.16 -12.53 0.51
CA GLU A 224 -9.13 -11.52 0.26
C GLU A 224 -8.01 -12.03 -0.65
N ARG A 225 -8.36 -12.88 -1.64
CA ARG A 225 -7.38 -13.67 -2.41
C ARG A 225 -6.28 -12.80 -3.04
N HIS A 226 -6.66 -11.72 -3.73
CA HIS A 226 -5.69 -10.87 -4.42
C HIS A 226 -4.70 -10.22 -3.45
N GLU A 227 -5.18 -9.74 -2.31
CA GLU A 227 -4.32 -9.09 -1.31
C GLU A 227 -3.34 -10.07 -0.68
N ILE A 228 -3.83 -11.27 -0.36
CA ILE A 228 -3.01 -12.36 0.17
C ILE A 228 -1.97 -12.83 -0.85
N ASP A 229 -2.33 -12.88 -2.13
CA ASP A 229 -1.39 -13.23 -3.21
C ASP A 229 -0.26 -12.21 -3.25
N THR A 230 -0.55 -10.90 -3.21
CA THR A 230 0.49 -9.86 -3.17
C THR A 230 1.38 -9.99 -1.93
N ILE A 231 0.81 -10.24 -0.75
CA ILE A 231 1.60 -10.37 0.49
C ILE A 231 2.51 -11.61 0.44
N LYS A 232 2.04 -12.73 -0.13
CA LYS A 232 2.88 -13.94 -0.31
C LYS A 232 4.04 -13.68 -1.27
N SER A 233 3.80 -13.00 -2.39
CA SER A 233 4.87 -12.61 -3.32
C SER A 233 5.95 -11.78 -2.61
N ARG A 234 5.54 -10.79 -1.82
CA ARG A 234 6.45 -9.96 -1.00
C ARG A 234 7.22 -10.79 0.03
N LEU A 235 6.56 -11.71 0.73
CA LEU A 235 7.21 -12.60 1.69
C LEU A 235 8.31 -13.43 1.01
N VAL A 236 8.02 -14.05 -0.13
CA VAL A 236 9.02 -14.88 -0.84
C VAL A 236 10.21 -14.04 -1.30
N ALA A 237 9.97 -12.85 -1.85
CA ALA A 237 11.04 -11.92 -2.21
C ALA A 237 11.89 -11.49 -1.00
N ALA A 238 11.25 -11.12 0.11
CA ALA A 238 11.94 -10.68 1.32
C ALA A 238 12.73 -11.83 1.99
N VAL A 239 12.19 -13.05 2.02
CA VAL A 239 12.93 -14.23 2.51
C VAL A 239 14.14 -14.51 1.62
N SER A 240 13.99 -14.39 0.30
CA SER A 240 15.13 -14.57 -0.63
C SER A 240 16.21 -13.51 -0.39
N ALA A 241 15.82 -12.25 -0.18
CA ALA A 241 16.75 -11.17 0.10
C ALA A 241 17.50 -11.35 1.43
N ARG A 242 16.81 -11.86 2.47
CA ARG A 242 17.37 -11.99 3.83
C ARG A 242 18.14 -13.29 4.03
N ASP A 243 17.55 -14.40 3.61
CA ASP A 243 17.98 -15.76 3.94
C ASP A 243 18.45 -16.56 2.70
N GLY A 244 18.32 -15.98 1.50
CA GLY A 244 18.80 -16.55 0.24
C GLY A 244 17.75 -17.34 -0.55
N LEU A 245 18.06 -17.59 -1.84
CA LEU A 245 17.15 -18.25 -2.80
C LEU A 245 16.59 -19.58 -2.29
N GLN A 246 17.45 -20.46 -1.74
CA GLN A 246 17.01 -21.79 -1.32
C GLN A 246 15.95 -21.72 -0.20
N ALA A 247 16.12 -20.82 0.77
CA ALA A 247 15.14 -20.61 1.84
C ALA A 247 13.78 -20.15 1.29
N ALA A 248 13.78 -19.29 0.27
CA ALA A 248 12.56 -18.86 -0.41
C ALA A 248 11.89 -19.98 -1.22
N LEU A 249 12.68 -20.83 -1.89
CA LEU A 249 12.16 -22.00 -2.60
C LEU A 249 11.59 -23.06 -1.64
N ASP A 250 12.24 -23.28 -0.51
CA ASP A 250 11.75 -24.16 0.56
C ASP A 250 10.43 -23.64 1.16
N LEU A 251 10.33 -22.32 1.35
CA LEU A 251 9.09 -21.67 1.75
C LEU A 251 7.96 -21.92 0.73
N CYS A 252 8.25 -21.87 -0.57
CA CYS A 252 7.27 -22.15 -1.62
C CYS A 252 6.79 -23.61 -1.63
N ALA A 253 7.54 -24.55 -1.02
CA ALA A 253 7.09 -25.92 -0.84
C ALA A 253 5.99 -26.05 0.24
N ASN A 254 5.82 -25.04 1.10
CA ASN A 254 4.72 -25.00 2.06
C ASN A 254 3.38 -24.81 1.33
N LYS A 255 2.40 -25.68 1.60
CA LYS A 255 1.05 -25.64 0.99
C LYS A 255 0.30 -24.30 1.18
N ARG A 256 0.63 -23.52 2.22
CA ARG A 256 0.02 -22.20 2.46
C ARG A 256 0.61 -21.12 1.56
N ILE A 257 1.82 -21.31 1.07
CA ILE A 257 2.48 -20.44 0.09
C ILE A 257 2.21 -21.00 -1.30
N GLY A 258 2.90 -22.07 -1.69
CA GLY A 258 2.69 -22.79 -2.95
C GLY A 258 3.71 -22.45 -4.03
N ALA A 259 3.81 -23.33 -5.02
CA ALA A 259 4.82 -23.25 -6.08
C ALA A 259 4.64 -22.06 -7.04
N ALA A 260 3.42 -21.50 -7.13
CA ALA A 260 3.13 -20.36 -7.98
C ALA A 260 3.94 -19.09 -7.64
N TYR A 261 4.49 -19.00 -6.43
CA TYR A 261 5.25 -17.83 -5.98
C TYR A 261 6.77 -17.98 -6.15
N ARG A 262 7.27 -19.10 -6.69
CA ARG A 262 8.72 -19.39 -6.80
C ARG A 262 9.47 -18.31 -7.56
N GLU A 263 8.87 -17.72 -8.59
CA GLU A 263 9.48 -16.66 -9.39
C GLU A 263 9.83 -15.42 -8.57
N TYR A 264 9.04 -15.09 -7.54
CA TYR A 264 9.31 -13.94 -6.67
C TYR A 264 10.58 -14.11 -5.84
N ALA A 265 11.12 -15.33 -5.72
CA ALA A 265 12.41 -15.55 -5.09
C ALA A 265 13.56 -14.91 -5.89
N LEU A 266 13.37 -14.66 -7.19
CA LEU A 266 14.35 -13.99 -8.05
C LEU A 266 14.25 -12.46 -7.96
N GLN A 267 13.16 -11.92 -7.43
CA GLN A 267 12.88 -10.48 -7.40
C GLN A 267 14.03 -9.63 -6.83
N PRO A 268 14.68 -10.00 -5.70
CA PRO A 268 15.79 -9.20 -5.18
C PRO A 268 16.98 -9.09 -6.14
N VAL A 269 17.26 -10.14 -6.90
CA VAL A 269 18.36 -10.17 -7.89
C VAL A 269 17.99 -9.34 -9.12
N ILE A 270 16.72 -9.38 -9.52
CA ILE A 270 16.15 -8.56 -10.60
C ILE A 270 16.21 -7.08 -10.24
N ASP A 271 15.71 -6.71 -9.05
CA ASP A 271 15.67 -5.33 -8.55
C ASP A 271 17.06 -4.72 -8.37
N ALA A 272 18.06 -5.56 -8.05
CA ALA A 272 19.46 -5.14 -7.98
C ALA A 272 20.13 -4.96 -9.36
N GLY A 273 19.46 -5.33 -10.45
CA GLY A 273 20.06 -5.35 -11.79
C GLY A 273 21.21 -6.33 -11.93
N ALA A 274 21.25 -7.38 -11.08
CA ALA A 274 22.35 -8.35 -11.02
C ALA A 274 22.20 -9.41 -12.14
N TYR A 275 22.23 -8.95 -13.39
CA TYR A 275 21.96 -9.74 -14.59
C TYR A 275 22.78 -11.04 -14.68
N GLU A 276 24.11 -10.94 -14.48
CA GLU A 276 25.00 -12.10 -14.55
C GLU A 276 24.65 -13.16 -13.48
N ALA A 277 24.42 -12.70 -12.24
CA ALA A 277 24.04 -13.57 -11.14
C ALA A 277 22.67 -14.24 -11.39
N LEU A 278 21.74 -13.52 -12.02
CA LEU A 278 20.45 -14.07 -12.42
C LEU A 278 20.60 -15.14 -13.51
N ARG A 279 21.43 -14.89 -14.53
CA ARG A 279 21.73 -15.86 -15.59
C ARG A 279 22.32 -17.15 -15.01
N ASP A 280 23.30 -17.03 -14.11
CA ASP A 280 23.92 -18.17 -13.43
C ASP A 280 22.94 -18.91 -12.51
N THR A 281 21.99 -18.18 -11.92
CA THR A 281 20.93 -18.77 -11.10
C THR A 281 19.96 -19.58 -11.94
N LEU A 282 19.49 -19.05 -13.08
CA LEU A 282 18.61 -19.78 -14.00
C LEU A 282 19.29 -21.00 -14.61
N ALA A 283 20.61 -20.95 -14.84
CA ALA A 283 21.37 -22.12 -15.29
C ALA A 283 21.42 -23.24 -14.24
N ARG A 284 21.50 -22.88 -12.94
CA ARG A 284 21.50 -23.85 -11.82
C ARG A 284 20.09 -24.32 -11.44
N HIS A 285 19.08 -23.50 -11.68
CA HIS A 285 17.67 -23.75 -11.37
C HIS A 285 16.80 -23.59 -12.63
N PRO A 286 16.94 -24.48 -13.62
CA PRO A 286 16.22 -24.37 -14.89
C PRO A 286 14.70 -24.46 -14.73
N ASP A 287 14.21 -25.04 -13.63
CA ASP A 287 12.79 -25.10 -13.29
C ASP A 287 12.16 -23.73 -13.02
N LEU A 288 12.97 -22.70 -12.73
CA LEU A 288 12.50 -21.31 -12.63
C LEU A 288 12.31 -20.66 -14.01
N ALA A 289 12.97 -21.17 -15.05
CA ALA A 289 12.86 -20.69 -16.43
C ALA A 289 11.81 -21.51 -17.21
N SER A 290 10.53 -21.35 -16.83
CA SER A 290 9.42 -22.02 -17.50
C SER A 290 9.11 -21.45 -18.89
N ALA A 291 8.39 -22.22 -19.71
CA ALA A 291 7.88 -21.73 -21.00
C ALA A 291 6.97 -20.49 -20.81
N ASP A 292 6.20 -20.45 -19.72
CA ASP A 292 5.31 -19.32 -19.40
C ASP A 292 6.07 -18.03 -19.12
N SER A 293 7.30 -18.13 -18.58
CA SER A 293 8.20 -16.99 -18.35
C SER A 293 9.05 -16.64 -19.59
N GLY A 294 8.79 -17.30 -20.73
CA GLY A 294 9.60 -17.16 -21.93
C GLY A 294 11.02 -17.70 -21.72
N ASP A 295 11.15 -18.85 -21.09
CA ASP A 295 12.43 -19.48 -20.74
C ASP A 295 13.32 -18.54 -19.90
N GLY A 296 12.69 -17.86 -18.92
CA GLY A 296 13.35 -16.93 -18.00
C GLY A 296 13.61 -15.52 -18.57
N LEU A 297 13.21 -15.24 -19.82
CA LEU A 297 13.35 -13.90 -20.40
C LEU A 297 12.55 -12.83 -19.64
N SER A 298 11.43 -13.20 -19.02
CA SER A 298 10.65 -12.30 -18.17
C SER A 298 11.40 -11.83 -16.92
N PHE A 299 12.50 -12.49 -16.55
CA PHE A 299 13.36 -12.09 -15.43
C PHE A 299 14.64 -11.41 -15.91
N LEU A 300 15.27 -11.98 -16.95
CA LEU A 300 16.52 -11.49 -17.51
C LEU A 300 16.40 -10.08 -18.10
N VAL A 301 15.32 -9.80 -18.84
CA VAL A 301 15.12 -8.49 -19.47
C VAL A 301 14.95 -7.38 -18.42
N PRO A 302 14.06 -7.49 -17.40
CA PRO A 302 13.99 -6.49 -16.34
C PRO A 302 15.32 -6.27 -15.61
N ALA A 303 16.05 -7.34 -15.27
CA ALA A 303 17.35 -7.23 -14.60
C ALA A 303 18.38 -6.49 -15.46
N PHE A 304 18.43 -6.79 -16.77
CA PHE A 304 19.23 -6.05 -17.74
C PHE A 304 18.82 -4.57 -17.78
N CYS A 305 17.52 -4.29 -17.89
CA CYS A 305 17.01 -2.92 -17.97
C CYS A 305 17.36 -2.09 -16.72
N VAL A 306 17.31 -2.68 -15.53
CA VAL A 306 17.76 -2.02 -14.29
C VAL A 306 19.26 -1.72 -14.34
N ARG A 307 20.08 -2.71 -14.74
CA ARG A 307 21.54 -2.56 -14.90
C ARG A 307 21.89 -1.43 -15.86
N GLU A 308 21.27 -1.40 -17.03
CA GLU A 308 21.56 -0.39 -18.08
C GLU A 308 21.13 1.02 -17.67
N LYS A 309 19.99 1.15 -16.97
CA LYS A 309 19.55 2.44 -16.40
C LYS A 309 20.57 2.98 -15.38
N ALA A 310 21.22 2.10 -14.62
CA ALA A 310 22.26 2.48 -13.65
C ALA A 310 23.64 2.75 -14.30
N ALA A 311 24.00 2.04 -15.36
CA ALA A 311 25.31 2.13 -16.02
C ALA A 311 25.51 3.41 -16.86
N GLY A 312 24.45 4.12 -17.21
CA GLY A 312 24.53 5.34 -18.01
C GLY A 312 25.04 5.08 -19.42
N ALA A 313 26.23 5.59 -19.75
CA ALA A 313 26.82 5.54 -21.10
C ALA A 313 27.66 4.27 -21.39
N ALA A 314 28.02 3.49 -20.37
CA ALA A 314 28.84 2.28 -20.51
C ALA A 314 27.97 1.03 -20.71
N ARG A 315 27.20 1.01 -21.81
CA ARG A 315 26.21 -0.03 -22.11
C ARG A 315 26.81 -1.25 -22.81
N ASP A 316 26.24 -2.41 -22.56
CA ASP A 316 26.60 -3.65 -23.25
C ASP A 316 25.74 -3.86 -24.50
N ALA A 317 26.24 -3.37 -25.64
CA ALA A 317 25.60 -3.51 -26.95
C ALA A 317 25.38 -4.98 -27.36
N GLN A 318 26.31 -5.86 -27.00
CA GLN A 318 26.24 -7.28 -27.37
C GLN A 318 25.14 -7.99 -26.60
N GLU A 319 25.00 -7.69 -25.31
CA GLU A 319 23.95 -8.27 -24.46
C GLU A 319 22.56 -7.76 -24.87
N PHE A 320 22.44 -6.48 -25.24
CA PHE A 320 21.19 -5.96 -25.82
C PHE A 320 20.78 -6.76 -27.06
N ASP A 321 21.71 -6.94 -28.01
CA ASP A 321 21.45 -7.64 -29.26
C ASP A 321 21.04 -9.10 -29.04
N ALA A 322 21.70 -9.77 -28.09
CA ALA A 322 21.38 -11.13 -27.70
C ALA A 322 19.97 -11.25 -27.09
N LEU A 323 19.63 -10.38 -26.14
CA LEU A 323 18.31 -10.35 -25.52
C LEU A 323 17.22 -10.00 -26.52
N PHE A 324 17.44 -8.99 -27.37
CA PHE A 324 16.50 -8.62 -28.42
C PHE A 324 16.18 -9.81 -29.33
N ALA A 325 17.21 -10.52 -29.80
CA ALA A 325 17.02 -11.65 -30.71
C ALA A 325 16.21 -12.78 -30.04
N ARG A 326 16.50 -13.08 -28.77
CA ARG A 326 15.74 -14.07 -27.99
C ARG A 326 14.29 -13.66 -27.78
N VAL A 327 14.04 -12.40 -27.42
CA VAL A 327 12.69 -11.86 -27.20
C VAL A 327 11.89 -11.84 -28.52
N ASP A 328 12.51 -11.45 -29.63
CA ASP A 328 11.82 -11.40 -30.94
C ASP A 328 11.38 -12.80 -31.42
N ALA A 329 12.13 -13.83 -31.04
CA ALA A 329 11.87 -15.23 -31.33
C ALA A 329 10.86 -15.92 -30.38
N MET A 330 10.37 -15.24 -29.33
CA MET A 330 9.44 -15.82 -28.36
C MET A 330 8.10 -16.22 -28.98
N ASP A 331 7.44 -17.22 -28.37
CA ASP A 331 6.09 -17.62 -28.73
C ASP A 331 5.11 -16.42 -28.60
N PRO A 332 4.46 -16.00 -29.69
CA PRO A 332 3.52 -14.87 -29.67
C PRO A 332 2.24 -15.12 -28.86
N LYS A 333 1.99 -16.36 -28.42
CA LYS A 333 0.84 -16.74 -27.58
C LYS A 333 1.05 -16.42 -26.10
N LEU A 334 2.29 -16.27 -25.64
CA LEU A 334 2.60 -15.93 -24.25
C LEU A 334 2.04 -14.56 -23.89
N LYS A 335 1.47 -14.44 -22.69
CA LYS A 335 0.76 -13.25 -22.22
C LYS A 335 1.40 -12.66 -20.98
N HIS A 336 1.30 -11.34 -20.86
CA HIS A 336 1.60 -10.59 -19.65
C HIS A 336 0.45 -9.58 -19.46
N GLY A 337 -0.43 -9.87 -18.50
CA GLY A 337 -1.73 -9.20 -18.42
C GLY A 337 -2.51 -9.34 -19.74
N ASP A 338 -3.01 -8.22 -20.26
CA ASP A 338 -3.74 -8.18 -21.53
C ASP A 338 -2.84 -8.15 -22.78
N ALA A 339 -1.53 -7.97 -22.59
CA ALA A 339 -0.55 -7.85 -23.67
C ALA A 339 0.15 -9.17 -23.99
N ARG A 340 0.83 -9.22 -25.14
CA ARG A 340 1.78 -10.30 -25.44
C ARG A 340 3.05 -10.07 -24.63
N LEU A 341 3.57 -11.12 -23.98
CA LEU A 341 4.79 -11.04 -23.18
C LEU A 341 5.96 -10.47 -24.00
N ARG A 342 6.12 -10.93 -25.25
CA ARG A 342 7.11 -10.39 -26.19
C ARG A 342 7.02 -8.86 -26.36
N ASP A 343 5.81 -8.33 -26.60
CA ASP A 343 5.64 -6.89 -26.85
C ASP A 343 5.97 -6.07 -25.59
N TRP A 344 5.67 -6.62 -24.41
CA TRP A 344 6.03 -6.02 -23.12
C TRP A 344 7.56 -6.01 -22.91
N LEU A 345 8.24 -7.12 -23.16
CA LEU A 345 9.70 -7.21 -23.01
C LEU A 345 10.44 -6.30 -23.99
N LEU A 346 9.96 -6.17 -25.23
CA LEU A 346 10.52 -5.23 -26.21
C LEU A 346 10.30 -3.77 -25.81
N LEU A 347 9.17 -3.45 -25.16
CA LEU A 347 8.94 -2.13 -24.58
C LEU A 347 9.99 -1.84 -23.51
N GLU A 348 10.18 -2.75 -22.54
CA GLU A 348 11.15 -2.60 -21.46
C GLU A 348 12.59 -2.39 -21.99
N LEU A 349 13.02 -3.18 -22.98
CA LEU A 349 14.33 -3.02 -23.64
C LEU A 349 14.47 -1.64 -24.30
N GLY A 350 13.42 -1.19 -24.99
CA GLY A 350 13.39 0.13 -25.63
C GLY A 350 13.47 1.28 -24.61
N LEU A 351 12.68 1.22 -23.54
CA LEU A 351 12.65 2.24 -22.48
C LEU A 351 13.94 2.28 -21.64
N ALA A 352 14.66 1.17 -21.54
CA ALA A 352 15.99 1.14 -20.92
C ALA A 352 17.07 1.76 -21.81
N SER A 353 16.77 2.04 -23.09
CA SER A 353 17.72 2.51 -24.09
C SER A 353 17.47 3.95 -24.59
N PRO A 354 17.07 4.95 -23.76
CA PRO A 354 16.55 6.23 -24.25
C PRO A 354 17.55 7.06 -25.08
N ASN A 355 18.85 6.87 -24.84
CA ASN A 355 19.92 7.58 -25.55
C ASN A 355 20.42 6.86 -26.81
N ASP A 356 19.81 5.72 -27.19
CA ASP A 356 20.12 5.00 -28.42
C ASP A 356 18.87 4.92 -29.33
N PRO A 357 18.70 5.90 -30.22
CA PRO A 357 17.55 5.94 -31.13
C PRO A 357 17.47 4.69 -32.04
N ALA A 358 18.59 4.03 -32.34
CA ALA A 358 18.59 2.83 -33.18
C ALA A 358 17.97 1.64 -32.44
N TYR A 359 18.32 1.46 -31.16
CA TYR A 359 17.72 0.42 -30.31
C TYR A 359 16.24 0.66 -30.04
N VAL A 360 15.87 1.91 -29.73
CA VAL A 360 14.46 2.29 -29.55
C VAL A 360 13.66 2.02 -30.82
N ALA A 361 14.17 2.44 -31.99
CA ALA A 361 13.51 2.20 -33.28
C ALA A 361 13.37 0.71 -33.60
N ARG A 362 14.39 -0.09 -33.27
CA ARG A 362 14.39 -1.55 -33.49
C ARG A 362 13.33 -2.23 -32.63
N CYS A 363 13.26 -1.93 -31.33
CA CYS A 363 12.20 -2.41 -30.43
C CYS A 363 10.82 -2.00 -30.93
N ARG A 364 10.62 -0.71 -31.23
CA ARG A 364 9.34 -0.17 -31.72
C ARG A 364 8.86 -0.85 -33.01
N LYS A 365 9.78 -1.17 -33.93
CA LYS A 365 9.47 -1.88 -35.18
C LYS A 365 9.02 -3.32 -34.93
N ALA A 366 9.63 -4.00 -33.96
CA ALA A 366 9.37 -5.40 -33.65
C ALA A 366 8.08 -5.64 -32.83
N ILE A 367 7.67 -4.68 -32.00
CA ILE A 367 6.40 -4.72 -31.26
C ILE A 367 5.24 -4.87 -32.26
N LYS A 368 4.14 -5.53 -31.90
CA LYS A 368 2.93 -5.61 -32.74
C LYS A 368 1.77 -4.80 -32.19
N ASN A 369 1.64 -4.71 -30.87
CA ASN A 369 0.61 -3.89 -30.22
C ASN A 369 0.84 -2.38 -30.47
N ALA A 370 -0.13 -1.72 -31.10
CA ALA A 370 -0.04 -0.31 -31.46
C ALA A 370 -0.05 0.64 -30.25
N SER A 371 -0.72 0.27 -29.15
CA SER A 371 -0.72 1.10 -27.93
C SER A 371 0.66 1.09 -27.28
N ILE A 372 1.24 -0.09 -27.11
CA ILE A 372 2.59 -0.26 -26.55
C ILE A 372 3.65 0.47 -27.39
N LYS A 373 3.53 0.44 -28.72
CA LYS A 373 4.45 1.19 -29.61
C LYS A 373 4.48 2.70 -29.35
N ARG A 374 3.36 3.30 -28.92
CA ARG A 374 3.26 4.75 -28.71
C ARG A 374 4.09 5.20 -27.52
N GLU A 375 4.25 4.35 -26.51
CA GLU A 375 5.11 4.61 -25.34
C GLU A 375 6.58 4.84 -25.73
N LEU A 376 7.08 4.19 -26.80
CA LEU A 376 8.42 4.41 -27.35
C LEU A 376 8.52 5.58 -28.34
N GLY A 377 7.42 6.29 -28.58
CA GLY A 377 7.32 7.37 -29.57
C GLY A 377 7.04 8.75 -29.01
N GLY A 378 6.82 8.85 -27.69
CA GLY A 378 6.65 10.11 -26.98
C GLY A 378 7.96 10.58 -26.37
N ALA A 379 8.84 11.12 -27.20
CA ALA A 379 9.94 12.01 -26.81
C ALA A 379 10.01 13.16 -27.82
#